data_AF-A0A0M6XR16-F1
#
_entry.id   AF-A0A0M6XR16-F1
#
_cell.length_a   1.000
_cell.length_b   1.000
_cell.length_c   1.000
_cell.angle_alpha   90.00
_cell.angle_beta   90.00
_cell.angle_gamma   90.00
#
_symmetry.space_group_name_H-M   'P 1'
#
loop_
_entity.id
_entity.type
_entity.pdbx_description
1 polymer ?
#
loop_
_entity_poly.entity_id
_entity_poly.type
_entity_poly.pdbx_seq_one_letter_code
_entity_poly.pdbx_strand_id
1 'polypeptide(L)'
;MRRLILAALISTAMAGQANALSCLRPSVQRSFATASESDAQYVLAVGRIRLLPGEKVPSTGSDPNARQGYSVKARFDGKLAAADGFTEDAAFPLTVQVECAGAWCGGVPLDRVLAFIERRGEENVLVEGPCPAFALAARPETIAAAEACLSGGDCTPPEG
;
A
#
# COMPACT_ATOMS: atom_id res chain seq x y z
N MET A 1 0.77 -22.31 -57.66
CA MET A 1 1.30 -23.27 -56.66
C MET A 1 2.37 -22.54 -55.86
N ARG A 2 2.07 -22.00 -54.69
CA ARG A 2 1.76 -22.67 -53.42
C ARG A 2 3.04 -22.73 -52.58
N ARG A 3 3.03 -21.90 -51.53
CA ARG A 3 3.86 -21.94 -50.31
C ARG A 3 5.26 -21.40 -50.48
N LEU A 4 5.53 -20.24 -49.88
CA LEU A 4 6.76 -19.93 -49.10
C LEU A 4 6.60 -18.52 -48.50
N ILE A 5 5.51 -18.30 -47.76
CA ILE A 5 5.37 -17.16 -46.84
C ILE A 5 4.69 -17.76 -45.63
N LEU A 6 5.45 -18.04 -44.56
CA LEU A 6 5.00 -18.24 -43.17
C LEU A 6 6.14 -18.92 -42.41
N ALA A 7 7.03 -18.17 -41.78
CA ALA A 7 7.82 -18.64 -40.63
C ALA A 7 8.73 -17.51 -40.08
N ALA A 8 8.17 -16.40 -39.58
CA ALA A 8 9.00 -15.44 -38.83
C ALA A 8 8.20 -14.45 -37.96
N LEU A 9 7.08 -14.83 -37.33
CA LEU A 9 6.31 -13.87 -36.51
C LEU A 9 5.60 -14.53 -35.32
N ILE A 10 6.30 -15.32 -34.49
CA ILE A 10 5.73 -15.79 -33.21
C ILE A 10 6.86 -15.93 -32.17
N SER A 11 7.37 -14.84 -31.61
CA SER A 11 8.28 -14.91 -30.43
C SER A 11 8.34 -13.62 -29.60
N THR A 12 7.25 -12.87 -29.46
CA THR A 12 7.21 -11.68 -28.58
C THR A 12 5.90 -11.61 -27.81
N ALA A 13 5.66 -12.58 -26.91
CA ALA A 13 4.56 -12.48 -25.94
C ALA A 13 4.76 -13.45 -24.76
N MET A 14 5.91 -13.43 -24.09
CA MET A 14 6.08 -14.02 -22.76
C MET A 14 7.01 -13.16 -21.91
N ALA A 15 6.65 -11.88 -21.74
CA ALA A 15 7.19 -11.03 -20.69
C ALA A 15 6.00 -10.45 -19.93
N GLY A 16 5.28 -11.32 -19.24
CA GLY A 16 4.11 -10.92 -18.47
C GLY A 16 3.92 -11.87 -17.31
N GLN A 17 4.08 -11.33 -16.11
CA GLN A 17 3.68 -11.92 -14.84
C GLN A 17 4.65 -12.93 -14.21
N ALA A 18 5.84 -12.44 -13.85
CA ALA A 18 6.65 -13.03 -12.79
C ALA A 18 6.86 -12.03 -11.64
N ASN A 19 5.78 -11.43 -11.13
CA ASN A 19 5.83 -10.57 -9.93
C ASN A 19 5.37 -11.29 -8.65
N ALA A 20 5.12 -12.60 -8.70
CA ALA A 20 4.31 -13.27 -7.70
C ALA A 20 5.03 -13.75 -6.42
N LEU A 21 6.37 -13.67 -6.30
CA LEU A 21 7.06 -14.25 -5.11
C LEU A 21 8.20 -13.40 -4.54
N SER A 22 8.37 -12.17 -4.99
CA SER A 22 9.39 -11.24 -4.48
C SER A 22 8.74 -9.89 -4.29
N CYS A 23 7.91 -9.73 -3.26
CA CYS A 23 7.56 -8.38 -2.84
C CYS A 23 8.89 -7.64 -2.62
N LEU A 24 9.12 -6.59 -3.40
CA LEU A 24 10.27 -5.71 -3.16
C LEU A 24 10.14 -5.20 -1.73
N ARG A 25 11.29 -4.99 -1.08
CA ARG A 25 11.29 -4.51 0.31
C ARG A 25 10.48 -3.21 0.38
N PRO A 26 9.48 -3.08 1.26
CA PRO A 26 8.75 -1.82 1.40
C PRO A 26 9.71 -0.67 1.74
N SER A 27 9.53 0.47 1.07
CA SER A 27 10.27 1.71 1.35
C SER A 27 9.36 2.91 1.11
N VAL A 28 9.63 3.99 1.84
CA VAL A 28 8.83 5.21 1.78
C VAL A 28 8.86 5.83 0.39
N GLN A 29 10.02 5.82 -0.26
CA GLN A 29 10.21 6.35 -1.60
C GLN A 29 9.37 5.61 -2.64
N ARG A 30 9.25 4.27 -2.53
CA ARG A 30 8.38 3.49 -3.41
C ARG A 30 6.91 3.80 -3.16
N SER A 31 6.51 3.93 -1.90
CA SER A 31 5.14 4.32 -1.54
C SER A 31 4.79 5.71 -2.09
N PHE A 32 5.72 6.67 -2.01
CA PHE A 32 5.60 7.99 -2.62
C PHE A 32 5.46 7.90 -4.13
N ALA A 33 6.36 7.17 -4.81
CA ALA A 33 6.29 7.01 -6.26
C ALA A 33 4.92 6.42 -6.68
N THR A 34 4.48 5.33 -6.05
CA THR A 34 3.17 4.73 -6.31
C THR A 34 2.02 5.70 -6.05
N ALA A 35 2.07 6.47 -4.95
CA ALA A 35 1.02 7.44 -4.61
C ALA A 35 1.00 8.63 -5.59
N SER A 36 2.16 9.12 -6.05
CA SER A 36 2.28 10.24 -6.98
C SER A 36 1.95 9.88 -8.42
N GLU A 37 2.12 8.61 -8.81
CA GLU A 37 1.75 8.09 -10.13
C GLU A 37 0.25 7.69 -10.21
N SER A 38 -0.45 7.67 -9.07
CA SER A 38 -1.86 7.29 -8.97
C SER A 38 -2.79 8.49 -9.20
N ASP A 39 -3.97 8.23 -9.78
CA ASP A 39 -5.06 9.21 -9.86
C ASP A 39 -5.76 9.43 -8.50
N ALA A 40 -5.46 8.59 -7.50
CA ALA A 40 -6.03 8.70 -6.17
C ALA A 40 -5.33 9.78 -5.32
N GLN A 41 -6.09 10.38 -4.40
CA GLN A 41 -5.55 11.39 -3.49
C GLN A 41 -5.07 10.72 -2.20
N TYR A 42 -3.86 11.03 -1.75
CA TYR A 42 -3.30 10.47 -0.52
C TYR A 42 -2.95 11.57 0.48
N VAL A 43 -3.11 11.24 1.76
CA VAL A 43 -2.47 11.98 2.86
C VAL A 43 -1.46 11.07 3.55
N LEU A 44 -0.31 11.62 3.92
CA LEU A 44 0.70 10.90 4.67
C LEU A 44 0.51 11.15 6.17
N ALA A 45 0.50 10.10 6.97
CA ALA A 45 0.23 10.19 8.39
C ALA A 45 1.14 9.27 9.21
N VAL A 46 1.47 9.66 10.44
CA VAL A 46 2.15 8.81 11.43
C VAL A 46 1.29 8.67 12.68
N GLY A 47 0.97 7.44 13.07
CA GLY A 47 0.00 7.23 14.14
C GLY A 47 -0.25 5.77 14.47
N ARG A 48 -1.38 5.52 15.12
CA ARG A 48 -1.88 4.17 15.42
C ARG A 48 -3.24 3.98 14.80
N ILE A 49 -3.51 2.74 14.39
CA ILE A 49 -4.81 2.32 13.87
C ILE A 49 -5.43 1.37 14.90
N ARG A 50 -6.68 1.65 15.27
CA ARG A 50 -7.44 0.83 16.20
C ARG A 50 -8.77 0.47 15.59
N LEU A 51 -9.13 -0.81 15.65
CA LEU A 51 -10.48 -1.25 15.29
C LEU A 51 -11.52 -0.52 16.15
N LEU A 52 -12.67 -0.19 15.56
CA LEU A 52 -13.76 0.40 16.32
C LEU A 52 -14.33 -0.62 17.33
N PRO A 53 -14.96 -0.18 18.42
CA PRO A 53 -15.59 -1.10 19.37
C PRO A 53 -16.57 -2.06 18.68
N GLY A 54 -16.39 -3.36 18.89
CA GLY A 54 -17.22 -4.41 18.29
C GLY A 54 -16.72 -4.91 16.92
N GLU A 55 -15.81 -4.20 16.26
CA GLU A 55 -15.16 -4.66 15.03
C GLU A 55 -14.14 -5.76 15.33
N LYS A 56 -14.06 -6.75 14.42
CA LYS A 56 -13.10 -7.85 14.47
C LYS A 56 -12.55 -8.07 13.08
N VAL A 57 -11.30 -8.53 12.99
CA VAL A 57 -10.72 -8.97 11.72
C VAL A 57 -11.48 -10.20 11.21
N PRO A 58 -12.13 -10.14 10.04
CA PRO A 58 -12.83 -11.28 9.45
C PRO A 58 -11.88 -12.42 9.09
N SER A 59 -12.42 -13.64 9.04
CA SER A 59 -11.71 -14.76 8.41
C SER A 59 -11.68 -14.57 6.90
N THR A 60 -10.55 -14.89 6.27
CA THR A 60 -10.35 -14.80 4.81
C THR A 60 -10.85 -16.03 4.05
N GLY A 61 -11.66 -16.88 4.69
CA GLY A 61 -12.19 -18.13 4.14
C GLY A 61 -11.38 -19.37 4.54
N SER A 62 -11.94 -20.55 4.27
CA SER A 62 -11.32 -21.84 4.63
C SER A 62 -10.43 -22.43 3.52
N ASP A 63 -10.59 -21.98 2.27
CA ASP A 63 -9.74 -22.42 1.16
C ASP A 63 -8.42 -21.63 1.20
N PRO A 64 -7.27 -22.29 1.47
CA PRO A 64 -5.99 -21.61 1.55
C PRO A 64 -5.51 -21.04 0.21
N ASN A 65 -6.08 -21.46 -0.92
CA ASN A 65 -5.69 -21.00 -2.27
C ASN A 65 -6.62 -19.92 -2.83
N ALA A 66 -7.78 -19.70 -2.21
CA ALA A 66 -8.81 -18.78 -2.67
C ALA A 66 -9.27 -17.86 -1.53
N ARG A 67 -8.30 -17.21 -0.87
CA ARG A 67 -8.60 -16.29 0.23
C ARG A 67 -9.30 -15.05 -0.28
N GLN A 68 -10.29 -14.59 0.48
CA GLN A 68 -11.08 -13.40 0.17
C GLN A 68 -10.59 -12.21 0.97
N GLY A 69 -10.45 -11.07 0.29
CA GLY A 69 -10.21 -9.77 0.93
C GLY A 69 -11.41 -9.34 1.78
N TYR A 70 -11.19 -8.33 2.61
CA TYR A 70 -12.22 -7.80 3.51
C TYR A 70 -11.98 -6.33 3.80
N SER A 71 -12.95 -5.68 4.44
CA SER A 71 -12.78 -4.33 4.99
C SER A 71 -13.21 -4.30 6.44
N VAL A 72 -12.48 -3.55 7.26
CA VAL A 72 -12.81 -3.32 8.67
C VAL A 72 -12.88 -1.84 8.97
N LYS A 73 -13.80 -1.46 9.86
CA LYS A 73 -13.89 -0.09 10.33
C LYS A 73 -12.92 0.12 11.50
N ALA A 74 -12.14 1.17 11.40
CA ALA A 74 -11.11 1.53 12.34
C ALA A 74 -11.12 3.04 12.59
N ARG A 75 -10.23 3.47 13.47
CA ARG A 75 -9.91 4.86 13.72
C ARG A 75 -8.40 5.04 13.64
N PHE A 76 -7.99 6.11 12.98
CA PHE A 76 -6.63 6.60 13.03
C PHE A 76 -6.49 7.67 14.13
N ASP A 77 -5.41 7.58 14.90
CA ASP A 77 -4.99 8.60 15.87
C ASP A 77 -3.49 8.87 15.68
N GLY A 78 -3.12 10.12 15.40
CA GLY A 78 -1.73 10.46 15.15
C GLY A 78 -1.55 11.87 14.63
N LYS A 79 -0.63 12.02 13.68
CA LYS A 79 -0.33 13.29 13.02
C LYS A 79 -0.30 13.15 11.51
N LEU A 80 -0.77 14.17 10.81
CA LEU A 80 -0.64 14.31 9.36
C LEU A 80 0.66 15.03 9.01
N ALA A 81 1.17 14.74 7.82
CA ALA A 81 2.27 15.48 7.22
C ALA A 81 1.83 16.90 6.85
N ALA A 82 2.68 17.86 7.19
CA ALA A 82 2.63 19.26 6.82
C ALA A 82 4.01 19.70 6.33
N ALA A 83 4.15 20.99 5.99
CA ALA A 83 5.39 21.54 5.42
C ALA A 83 6.61 21.41 6.37
N ASP A 84 6.39 21.35 7.68
CA ASP A 84 7.43 21.23 8.72
C ASP A 84 7.52 19.80 9.31
N GLY A 85 6.95 18.81 8.64
CA GLY A 85 6.96 17.41 9.05
C GLY A 85 5.60 16.94 9.59
N PHE A 86 5.61 15.94 10.48
CA PHE A 86 4.37 15.40 11.06
C PHE A 86 3.94 16.21 12.28
N THR A 87 3.27 17.34 12.08
CA THR A 87 2.93 18.29 13.14
C THR A 87 1.43 18.40 13.41
N GLU A 88 0.60 18.30 12.37
CA GLU A 88 -0.86 18.45 12.46
C GLU A 88 -1.53 17.28 13.18
N ASP A 89 -2.19 17.53 14.30
CA ASP A 89 -2.93 16.49 15.03
C ASP A 89 -4.10 15.95 14.21
N ALA A 90 -4.23 14.63 14.17
CA ALA A 90 -5.20 13.97 13.32
C ALA A 90 -5.89 12.79 14.01
N ALA A 91 -7.20 12.76 13.82
CA ALA A 91 -8.11 11.84 14.48
C ALA A 91 -9.34 11.64 13.59
N PHE A 92 -9.44 10.51 12.88
CA PHE A 92 -10.53 10.30 11.93
C PHE A 92 -10.95 8.83 11.79
N PRO A 93 -12.20 8.56 11.38
CA PRO A 93 -12.62 7.23 10.93
C PRO A 93 -11.79 6.78 9.74
N LEU A 94 -11.34 5.53 9.77
CA LEU A 94 -10.52 4.89 8.74
C LEU A 94 -11.16 3.56 8.36
N THR A 95 -11.25 3.25 7.07
CA THR A 95 -11.53 1.90 6.61
C THR A 95 -10.20 1.25 6.23
N VAL A 96 -9.88 0.09 6.79
CA VAL A 96 -8.74 -0.71 6.33
C VAL A 96 -9.28 -1.75 5.36
N GLN A 97 -8.91 -1.62 4.09
CA GLN A 97 -9.28 -2.52 3.01
C GLN A 97 -8.14 -3.50 2.79
N VAL A 98 -8.35 -4.76 3.21
CA VAL A 98 -7.37 -5.83 3.04
C VAL A 98 -7.65 -6.59 1.75
N GLU A 99 -6.64 -6.68 0.91
CA GLU A 99 -6.70 -7.39 -0.36
C GLU A 99 -5.90 -8.68 -0.30
N CYS A 100 -6.31 -9.65 -1.13
CA CYS A 100 -5.65 -10.93 -1.25
C CYS A 100 -5.31 -11.23 -2.72
N ALA A 101 -4.18 -11.89 -2.94
CA ALA A 101 -3.80 -12.50 -4.20
C ALA A 101 -3.54 -13.99 -3.96
N GLY A 102 -4.48 -14.84 -4.36
CA GLY A 102 -4.43 -16.29 -4.12
C GLY A 102 -4.38 -16.62 -2.63
N ALA A 103 -3.25 -17.18 -2.18
CA ALA A 103 -3.05 -17.59 -0.79
C ALA A 103 -2.57 -16.47 0.14
N TRP A 104 -2.13 -15.32 -0.40
CA TRP A 104 -1.55 -14.24 0.38
C TRP A 104 -2.54 -13.10 0.53
N CYS A 105 -2.64 -12.56 1.73
CA CYS A 105 -3.43 -11.37 2.03
C CYS A 105 -2.55 -10.36 2.75
N GLY A 106 -2.93 -9.10 2.67
CA GLY A 106 -2.43 -8.10 3.60
C GLY A 106 -2.95 -8.34 5.03
N GLY A 107 -2.80 -7.33 5.87
CA GLY A 107 -3.28 -7.36 7.24
C GLY A 107 -3.62 -5.98 7.75
N VAL A 108 -4.27 -5.92 8.90
CA VAL A 108 -4.55 -4.65 9.58
C VAL A 108 -3.31 -4.28 10.41
N PRO A 109 -2.62 -3.16 10.14
CA PRO A 109 -1.48 -2.74 10.94
C PRO A 109 -1.97 -2.20 12.29
N LEU A 110 -1.76 -2.95 13.37
CA LEU A 110 -2.22 -2.57 14.72
C LEU A 110 -1.15 -1.82 15.54
N ASP A 111 0.11 -1.82 15.08
CA ASP A 111 1.21 -1.09 15.70
C ASP A 111 1.23 0.40 15.29
N ARG A 112 2.29 1.12 15.66
CA ARG A 112 2.51 2.48 15.15
C ARG A 112 3.01 2.43 13.71
N VAL A 113 2.34 3.15 12.82
CA VAL A 113 2.51 3.09 11.38
C VAL A 113 2.73 4.47 10.78
N LEU A 114 3.57 4.54 9.74
CA LEU A 114 3.61 5.59 8.73
C LEU A 114 2.72 5.12 7.57
N ALA A 115 1.59 5.78 7.35
CA ALA A 115 0.56 5.36 6.40
C ALA A 115 0.31 6.42 5.31
N PHE A 116 0.23 5.95 4.08
CA PHE A 116 -0.35 6.68 2.95
C PHE A 116 -1.84 6.33 2.91
N ILE A 117 -2.67 7.25 3.36
CA ILE A 117 -4.10 7.05 3.51
C ILE A 117 -4.79 7.68 2.30
N GLU A 118 -5.49 6.85 1.54
CA GLU A 118 -6.25 7.28 0.37
C GLU A 118 -7.50 8.04 0.81
N ARG A 119 -7.81 9.14 0.12
CA ARG A 119 -9.00 9.96 0.29
C ARG A 119 -9.97 9.63 -0.84
N ARG A 120 -11.09 8.97 -0.50
CA ARG A 120 -12.17 8.62 -1.43
C ARG A 120 -13.40 9.44 -1.08
N GLY A 121 -13.47 10.68 -1.57
CA GLY A 121 -14.50 11.63 -1.16
C GLY A 121 -14.40 11.93 0.34
N GLU A 122 -15.43 11.54 1.10
CA GLU A 122 -15.47 11.70 2.55
C GLU A 122 -14.82 10.55 3.33
N GLU A 123 -14.47 9.45 2.66
CA GLU A 123 -13.86 8.28 3.30
C GLU A 123 -12.33 8.35 3.29
N ASN A 124 -11.73 7.89 4.41
CA ASN A 124 -10.32 7.58 4.49
C ASN A 124 -10.14 6.07 4.38
N VAL A 125 -9.30 5.63 3.44
CA VAL A 125 -9.05 4.21 3.19
C VAL A 125 -7.56 3.92 3.24
N LEU A 126 -7.18 2.93 4.03
CA LEU A 126 -5.85 2.33 3.97
C LEU A 126 -5.97 0.98 3.24
N VAL A 127 -5.33 0.86 2.09
CA VAL A 127 -5.32 -0.37 1.28
C VAL A 127 -4.10 -1.21 1.65
N GLU A 128 -4.35 -2.42 2.14
CA GLU A 128 -3.34 -3.37 2.59
C GLU A 128 -3.40 -4.64 1.75
N GLY A 129 -2.55 -4.71 0.73
CA GLY A 129 -2.41 -5.88 -0.11
C GLY A 129 -1.37 -6.89 0.41
N PRO A 130 -1.21 -8.03 -0.29
CA PRO A 130 -0.22 -9.06 0.06
C PRO A 130 1.24 -8.59 -0.03
N CYS A 131 1.50 -7.53 -0.81
CA CYS A 131 2.74 -6.77 -0.76
C CYS A 131 2.42 -5.35 -0.26
N PRO A 132 2.46 -5.09 1.06
CA PRO A 132 2.08 -3.80 1.62
C PRO A 132 2.96 -2.67 1.07
N ALA A 133 2.31 -1.70 0.42
CA ALA A 133 2.97 -0.51 -0.11
C ALA A 133 2.64 0.73 0.72
N PHE A 134 1.51 0.77 1.42
CA PHE A 134 1.00 2.01 1.99
C PHE A 134 1.03 2.09 3.51
N ALA A 135 1.34 1.01 4.23
CA ALA A 135 1.69 1.05 5.65
C ALA A 135 3.11 0.55 5.89
N LEU A 136 3.92 1.39 6.53
CA LEU A 136 5.26 1.04 7.00
C LEU A 136 5.32 1.17 8.52
N ALA A 137 6.21 0.41 9.15
CA ALA A 137 6.51 0.63 10.57
C ALA A 137 7.01 2.07 10.78
N ALA A 138 6.45 2.78 11.75
CA ALA A 138 6.86 4.14 12.09
C ALA A 138 8.16 4.15 12.90
N ARG A 139 9.29 4.05 12.21
CA ARG A 139 10.64 4.09 12.77
C ARG A 139 11.31 5.43 12.44
N PRO A 140 12.33 5.87 13.19
CA PRO A 140 13.02 7.12 12.90
C PRO A 140 13.50 7.22 11.44
N GLU A 141 14.01 6.12 10.87
CA GLU A 141 14.48 6.08 9.49
C GLU A 141 13.37 6.20 8.44
N THR A 142 12.17 5.66 8.69
CA THR A 142 11.04 5.77 7.76
C THR A 142 10.40 7.15 7.85
N ILE A 143 10.35 7.74 9.06
CA ILE A 143 9.84 9.10 9.25
C ILE A 143 10.78 10.12 8.58
N ALA A 144 12.10 9.99 8.77
CA ALA A 144 13.07 10.88 8.12
C ALA A 144 13.02 10.75 6.59
N ALA A 145 12.87 9.53 6.05
CA ALA A 145 12.69 9.33 4.61
C ALA A 145 11.40 9.99 4.09
N ALA A 146 10.30 9.94 4.86
CA ALA A 146 9.06 10.62 4.52
C ALA A 146 9.21 12.13 4.48
N GLU A 147 9.86 12.72 5.47
CA GLU A 147 10.13 14.16 5.54
C GLU A 147 11.04 14.62 4.38
N ALA A 148 12.04 13.81 4.01
CA ALA A 148 12.88 14.07 2.84
C ALA A 148 12.05 14.07 1.54
N CYS A 149 11.14 13.10 1.36
CA CYS A 149 10.24 13.06 0.21
C CYS A 149 9.26 14.25 0.18
N LEU A 150 8.66 14.62 1.32
CA LEU A 150 7.73 15.74 1.43
C LEU A 150 8.36 17.09 1.09
N SER A 151 9.62 17.29 1.48
CA SER A 151 10.37 18.53 1.23
C SER A 151 10.97 18.64 -0.18
N GLY A 152 10.72 17.66 -1.05
CA GLY A 152 11.29 17.62 -2.40
C GLY A 152 12.79 17.30 -2.42
N GLY A 153 13.31 16.69 -1.35
CA GLY A 153 14.67 16.18 -1.29
C GLY A 153 14.86 14.88 -2.09
N ASP A 154 15.85 14.07 -1.71
CA ASP A 154 16.09 12.77 -2.36
C ASP A 154 14.99 11.77 -1.99
N CYS A 155 14.07 11.55 -2.91
CA CYS A 155 13.00 10.57 -2.82
C CYS A 155 13.20 9.41 -3.81
N THR A 156 14.46 9.02 -4.06
CA THR A 156 14.76 7.94 -4.98
C THR A 156 14.55 6.58 -4.30
N PRO A 157 13.76 5.65 -4.90
CA PRO A 157 13.65 4.29 -4.41
C PRO A 157 15.02 3.61 -4.25
N PRO A 158 15.28 2.91 -3.13
CA PRO A 158 16.53 2.16 -3.00
C PRO A 158 16.61 1.07 -4.08
N GLU A 159 17.83 0.69 -4.47
CA GLU A 159 18.03 -0.46 -5.35
C GLU A 159 17.80 -1.75 -4.54
N GLY A 160 16.90 -2.63 -4.99
CA GLY A 160 16.65 -3.92 -4.33
C GLY A 160 15.23 -4.43 -4.39
#